data_AF-F7XKE7-F1
#
_entry.id   AF-F7XKE7-F1
#
_cell.length_a   1.000
_cell.length_b   1.000
_cell.length_c   1.000
_cell.angle_alpha   90.00
_cell.angle_beta   90.00
_cell.angle_gamma   90.00
#
_symmetry.space_group_name_H-M   'P 1'
#
loop_
_entity.id
_entity.type
_entity.pdbx_description
1 polymer ?
#
loop_
_entity_poly.entity_id
_entity_poly.type
_entity_poly.pdbx_seq_one_letter_code
_entity_poly.pdbx_strand_id
1 'polypeptide(L)'
;MKNSSISHEEIKLARPCIDEPDRYIAESRFSHSFMMDTLCSILNKLSESGEISGIRCSAKLGVARFEWQEKTILLYRNGRIDIRRAVSVEDADHIITGLQKMIIQAFS
;
A
#
# COMPACT_ATOMS: atom_id res chain seq x y z
N MET A 1 -12.64 10.49 -23.01
CA MET A 1 -11.77 9.66 -22.16
C MET A 1 -12.36 9.68 -20.77
N LYS A 2 -12.87 8.55 -20.26
CA LYS A 2 -13.41 8.50 -18.89
C LYS A 2 -12.23 8.54 -17.94
N ASN A 3 -12.06 9.63 -17.20
CA ASN A 3 -11.16 9.66 -16.04
C ASN A 3 -11.72 8.65 -15.04
N SER A 4 -11.16 7.45 -15.02
CA SER A 4 -11.39 6.50 -13.93
C SER A 4 -10.66 7.04 -12.71
N SER A 5 -11.36 7.82 -11.88
CA SER A 5 -10.84 8.25 -10.58
C SER A 5 -10.76 7.04 -9.68
N ILE A 6 -9.53 6.54 -9.49
CA ILE A 6 -9.23 5.48 -8.52
C ILE A 6 -9.50 6.05 -7.13
N SER A 7 -10.30 5.32 -6.36
CA SER A 7 -10.73 5.66 -4.99
C SER A 7 -10.40 4.50 -4.07
N HIS A 8 -10.43 4.73 -2.76
CA HIS A 8 -10.28 3.69 -1.75
C HIS A 8 -11.46 3.68 -0.77
N GLU A 9 -11.71 2.52 -0.16
CA GLU A 9 -12.72 2.31 0.88
C GLU A 9 -12.33 2.98 2.21
N GLU A 10 -13.29 3.10 3.13
CA GLU A 10 -13.05 3.58 4.49
C GLU A 10 -11.86 2.88 5.17
N ILE A 11 -11.00 3.66 5.82
CA ILE A 11 -9.83 3.16 6.53
C ILE A 11 -10.26 2.59 7.88
N LYS A 12 -9.95 1.31 8.11
CA LYS A 12 -10.21 0.63 9.38
C LYS A 12 -8.92 0.53 10.17
N LEU A 13 -8.91 1.10 11.38
CA LEU A 13 -7.78 0.94 12.31
C LEU A 13 -8.01 -0.28 13.20
N ALA A 14 -7.05 -1.20 13.20
CA ALA A 14 -6.96 -2.32 14.12
C ALA A 14 -5.73 -2.14 15.03
N ARG A 15 -5.89 -2.33 16.34
CA ARG A 15 -4.75 -2.38 17.27
C ARG A 15 -4.05 -3.73 17.13
N PRO A 16 -2.77 -3.78 16.74
CA PRO A 16 -2.14 -5.04 16.39
C PRO A 16 -1.69 -5.87 17.58
N CYS A 17 -1.34 -5.31 18.74
CA CYS A 17 -0.95 -6.03 19.96
C CYS A 17 -0.72 -5.04 21.12
N ILE A 18 -0.71 -5.55 22.36
CA ILE A 18 -0.62 -4.78 23.63
C ILE A 18 0.69 -3.98 23.78
N ASP A 19 1.77 -4.40 23.10
CA ASP A 19 3.13 -3.89 23.33
C ASP A 19 3.47 -2.58 22.59
N GLU A 20 2.71 -2.21 21.56
CA GLU A 20 2.86 -0.93 20.83
C GLU A 20 1.51 -0.21 20.73
N PRO A 21 0.99 0.33 21.85
CA PRO A 21 -0.40 0.83 21.93
C PRO A 21 -0.70 2.00 20.98
N ASP A 22 0.34 2.73 20.56
CA ASP A 22 0.23 3.91 19.68
C ASP A 22 0.36 3.58 18.19
N ARG A 23 0.56 2.31 17.83
CA ARG A 23 0.78 1.89 16.44
C ARG A 23 -0.34 0.98 15.97
N TYR A 24 -1.10 1.47 15.00
CA TYR A 24 -2.22 0.76 14.41
C TYR A 24 -1.81 0.01 13.13
N ILE A 25 -2.58 -1.01 12.79
CA ILE A 25 -2.69 -1.50 11.42
C ILE A 25 -3.89 -0.76 10.81
N ALA A 26 -3.63 0.07 9.81
CA ALA A 26 -4.69 0.63 8.99
C ALA A 26 -4.93 -0.29 7.80
N GLU A 27 -6.17 -0.74 7.62
CA GLU A 27 -6.61 -1.52 6.47
C GLU A 27 -7.52 -0.67 5.59
N SER A 28 -7.32 -0.75 4.28
CA SER A 28 -8.22 -0.18 3.28
C SER A 28 -8.14 -1.00 1.98
N ARG A 29 -8.86 -0.57 0.94
CA ARG A 29 -8.90 -1.22 -0.36
C ARG A 29 -9.12 -0.20 -1.46
N PHE A 30 -8.30 -0.23 -2.50
CA PHE A 30 -8.58 0.48 -3.74
C PHE A 30 -9.73 -0.15 -4.51
N SER A 31 -10.49 0.67 -5.25
CA SER A 31 -11.60 0.21 -6.10
C SER A 31 -11.18 -0.70 -7.27
N HIS A 32 -9.89 -0.83 -7.53
CA HIS A 32 -9.32 -1.62 -8.63
C HIS A 32 -8.25 -2.59 -8.10
N SER A 33 -8.11 -3.73 -8.78
CA SER A 33 -7.02 -4.68 -8.55
C SER A 33 -5.69 -4.20 -9.12
N PHE A 34 -4.61 -4.88 -8.75
CA PHE A 34 -3.28 -4.64 -9.30
C PHE A 34 -2.89 -5.67 -10.36
N MET A 35 -2.37 -5.18 -11.48
CA MET A 35 -1.51 -5.94 -12.38
C MET A 35 -0.18 -6.21 -11.67
N MET A 36 -0.07 -7.37 -11.02
CA MET A 36 1.04 -7.63 -10.08
C MET A 36 2.43 -7.57 -10.70
N ASP A 37 2.63 -8.01 -11.94
CA ASP A 37 3.93 -7.93 -12.60
C ASP A 37 4.35 -6.46 -12.82
N THR A 38 3.40 -5.62 -13.22
CA THR A 38 3.60 -4.17 -13.34
C THR A 38 3.87 -3.53 -11.98
N LEU A 39 3.09 -3.90 -10.95
CA LEU A 39 3.29 -3.42 -9.57
C LEU A 39 4.69 -3.77 -9.07
N CYS A 40 5.10 -5.04 -9.17
CA CYS A 40 6.43 -5.48 -8.73
C CYS A 40 7.53 -4.74 -9.48
N SER A 41 7.38 -4.52 -10.79
CA SER A 41 8.36 -3.79 -11.60
C SER A 41 8.49 -2.33 -11.18
N ILE A 42 7.38 -1.64 -10.88
CA ILE A 42 7.39 -0.26 -10.37
C ILE A 42 8.07 -0.20 -9.01
N LEU A 43 7.68 -1.07 -8.08
CA LEU A 43 8.23 -1.08 -6.73
C LEU A 43 9.74 -1.43 -6.73
N ASN A 44 10.22 -2.32 -7.60
CA ASN A 44 11.66 -2.58 -7.74
C ASN A 44 12.42 -1.32 -8.18
N LYS A 45 11.92 -0.58 -9.17
CA LYS A 45 12.54 0.69 -9.62
C LYS A 45 12.58 1.74 -8.51
N LEU A 46 11.51 1.86 -7.73
CA LEU A 46 11.46 2.76 -6.57
C LEU A 46 12.43 2.31 -5.45
N SER A 47 12.67 1.00 -5.32
CA SER A 47 13.67 0.49 -4.39
C SER A 47 15.09 0.77 -4.88
N GLU A 48 15.34 0.69 -6.19
CA GLU A 48 16.63 1.03 -6.81
C GLU A 48 16.95 2.53 -6.71
N SER A 49 15.93 3.40 -6.79
CA SER A 49 16.08 4.85 -6.56
C SER A 49 16.24 5.25 -5.09
N GLY A 50 15.99 4.32 -4.16
CA GLY A 50 16.04 4.55 -2.72
C GLY A 50 14.78 5.20 -2.13
N GLU A 51 13.71 5.36 -2.91
CA GLU A 51 12.43 5.93 -2.43
C GLU A 51 11.69 5.00 -1.48
N ILE A 52 11.84 3.68 -1.67
CA ILE A 52 11.33 2.64 -0.78
C ILE A 52 12.44 1.64 -0.43
N SER A 53 12.23 0.80 0.57
CA SER A 53 13.20 -0.24 0.94
C SER A 53 12.54 -1.56 1.34
N GLY A 54 13.35 -2.62 1.48
CA GLY A 54 12.90 -3.91 2.01
C GLY A 54 11.87 -4.65 1.15
N ILE A 55 11.90 -4.45 -0.17
CA ILE A 55 10.88 -5.01 -1.07
C ILE A 55 10.87 -6.54 -1.09
N ARG A 56 9.67 -7.10 -0.95
CA ARG A 56 9.32 -8.50 -1.20
C ARG A 56 8.04 -8.51 -2.04
N CYS A 57 8.16 -8.77 -3.34
CA CYS A 57 7.01 -8.81 -4.24
C CYS A 57 6.84 -10.21 -4.86
N SER A 58 5.63 -10.74 -4.84
CA SER A 58 5.30 -12.03 -5.45
C SER A 58 4.04 -11.89 -6.30
N ALA A 59 4.22 -11.89 -7.62
CA ALA A 59 3.09 -11.90 -8.55
C ALA A 59 2.23 -13.15 -8.38
N LYS A 60 2.87 -14.32 -8.16
CA LYS A 60 2.19 -15.61 -7.92
C LYS A 60 1.29 -15.56 -6.69
N LEU A 61 1.81 -15.12 -5.54
CA LEU A 61 1.04 -15.01 -4.29
C LEU A 61 0.09 -13.81 -4.30
N GLY A 62 0.29 -12.85 -5.21
CA GLY A 62 -0.54 -11.66 -5.31
C GLY A 62 -0.34 -10.72 -4.12
N VAL A 63 0.89 -10.61 -3.62
CA VAL A 63 1.23 -9.72 -2.49
C VAL A 63 2.58 -9.04 -2.71
N ALA A 64 2.65 -7.77 -2.34
CA ALA A 64 3.87 -6.99 -2.23
C ALA A 64 4.00 -6.43 -0.81
N ARG A 65 5.21 -6.48 -0.26
CA ARG A 65 5.59 -5.85 1.01
C ARG A 65 6.81 -4.97 0.81
N PHE A 66 6.82 -3.79 1.41
CA PHE A 66 7.97 -2.90 1.45
C PHE A 66 7.85 -1.91 2.62
N GLU A 67 8.92 -1.17 2.88
CA GLU A 67 8.97 -0.12 3.88
C GLU A 67 9.00 1.25 3.18
N TRP A 68 8.15 2.17 3.63
CA TRP A 68 8.05 3.53 3.09
C TRP A 68 7.56 4.48 4.19
N GLN A 69 8.20 5.64 4.35
CA GLN A 69 7.87 6.64 5.39
C GLN A 69 7.70 6.01 6.80
N GLU A 70 8.68 5.18 7.19
CA GLU A 70 8.71 4.45 8.46
C GLU A 70 7.55 3.45 8.69
N LYS A 71 6.76 3.16 7.66
CA LYS A 71 5.63 2.22 7.72
C LYS A 71 5.92 0.97 6.91
N THR A 72 5.37 -0.16 7.36
CA THR A 72 5.36 -1.37 6.54
C THR A 72 4.08 -1.38 5.73
N ILE A 73 4.21 -1.40 4.41
CA ILE A 73 3.10 -1.41 3.47
C ILE A 73 2.94 -2.82 2.91
N LEU A 74 1.71 -3.34 2.90
CA LEU A 74 1.33 -4.56 2.20
C LEU A 74 0.27 -4.22 1.16
N LEU A 75 0.50 -4.62 -0.09
CA LEU A 75 -0.44 -4.48 -1.20
C LEU A 75 -0.82 -5.86 -1.70
N TYR A 76 -2.12 -6.14 -1.78
CA TYR A 76 -2.63 -7.41 -2.26
C TYR A 76 -3.31 -7.23 -3.63
N ARG A 77 -3.23 -8.25 -4.48
CA ARG A 77 -3.75 -8.25 -5.87
C ARG A 77 -5.15 -7.69 -5.99
N ASN A 78 -6.02 -7.95 -5.03
CA ASN A 78 -7.41 -7.51 -5.00
C ASN A 78 -7.61 -6.04 -4.57
N GLY A 79 -6.55 -5.23 -4.57
CA GLY A 79 -6.59 -3.81 -4.19
C GLY A 79 -6.50 -3.55 -2.69
N ARG A 80 -6.51 -4.59 -1.83
CA ARG A 80 -6.37 -4.42 -0.38
C ARG A 80 -5.00 -3.84 -0.04
N ILE A 81 -4.98 -2.99 0.99
CA ILE A 81 -3.81 -2.33 1.55
C ILE A 81 -3.80 -2.57 3.04
N ASP A 82 -2.68 -3.03 3.59
CA ASP A 82 -2.42 -2.94 5.04
C ASP A 82 -1.22 -2.01 5.28
N ILE A 83 -1.38 -1.07 6.20
CA ILE A 83 -0.34 -0.13 6.62
C ILE A 83 -0.08 -0.38 8.10
N ARG A 84 1.09 -0.94 8.41
CA ARG A 84 1.50 -1.15 9.81
C ARG A 84 2.25 0.08 10.31
N ARG A 85 2.10 0.35 11.61
CA ARG A 85 2.66 1.53 12.29
C ARG A 85 2.01 2.84 11.80
N ALA A 86 0.74 2.77 11.37
CA ALA A 86 -0.07 3.97 11.18
C ALA A 86 -0.41 4.56 12.55
N VAL A 87 -0.41 5.90 12.66
CA VAL A 87 -0.70 6.59 13.93
C VAL A 87 -2.11 7.19 13.98
N SER A 88 -2.73 7.43 12.81
CA SER A 88 -4.12 7.89 12.70
C SER A 88 -4.75 7.51 11.35
N VAL A 89 -6.04 7.81 11.18
CA VAL A 89 -6.74 7.65 9.89
C VAL A 89 -6.17 8.62 8.86
N GLU A 90 -5.90 9.86 9.24
CA GLU A 90 -5.33 10.89 8.37
C GLU A 90 -3.92 10.53 7.91
N ASP A 91 -3.09 9.97 8.80
CA ASP A 91 -1.77 9.44 8.44
C ASP A 91 -1.89 8.30 7.41
N ALA A 92 -2.81 7.37 7.61
CA ALA A 92 -3.07 6.29 6.66
C ALA A 92 -3.59 6.82 5.31
N ASP A 93 -4.48 7.82 5.30
CA ASP A 93 -5.02 8.43 4.08
C ASP A 93 -3.94 9.14 3.25
N HIS A 94 -3.03 9.87 3.90
CA HIS A 94 -1.87 10.47 3.24
C HIS A 94 -0.98 9.42 2.57
N ILE A 95 -0.75 8.29 3.25
CA ILE A 95 0.03 7.17 2.70
C ILE A 95 -0.69 6.55 1.51
N ILE A 96 -1.99 6.26 1.61
CA ILE A 96 -2.78 5.67 0.51
C ILE A 96 -2.78 6.59 -0.71
N THR A 97 -2.99 7.89 -0.51
CA THR A 97 -2.99 8.89 -1.59
C THR A 97 -1.62 8.99 -2.26
N GLY A 98 -0.54 8.94 -1.48
CA GLY A 98 0.81 8.92 -2.03
C GLY A 98 1.11 7.62 -2.80
N LEU A 99 0.75 6.47 -2.25
CA LEU A 99 0.85 5.16 -2.91
C LEU A 99 0.14 5.17 -4.26
N GLN A 100 -1.10 5.65 -4.30
CA GLN A 100 -1.91 5.72 -5.52
C GLN A 100 -1.18 6.46 -6.64
N LYS A 101 -0.49 7.57 -6.34
CA LYS A 101 0.30 8.33 -7.32
C LYS A 101 1.52 7.55 -7.79
N MET A 102 2.23 6.89 -6.87
CA MET A 102 3.44 6.12 -7.17
C MET A 102 3.14 4.89 -8.05
N ILE A 103 2.00 4.24 -7.84
CA ILE A 103 1.66 2.96 -8.49
C ILE A 103 0.51 3.08 -9.49
N ILE A 104 0.17 4.29 -9.95
CA ILE A 104 -1.01 4.53 -10.79
C ILE A 104 -1.07 3.64 -12.04
N GLN A 105 0.08 3.27 -12.59
CA GLN A 105 0.21 2.42 -13.77
C GLN A 105 -0.02 0.93 -13.48
N ALA A 106 -0.09 0.53 -12.20
CA ALA A 106 -0.28 -0.86 -11.78
C ALA A 106 -1.76 -1.25 -11.62
N PHE A 107 -2.70 -0.31 -11.70
CA PHE A 107 -4.12 -0.63 -11.57
C PHE A 107 -4.68 -1.25 -12.85
N SER A 108 -5.51 -2.28 -12.69
CA SER A 108 -6.20 -3.01 -13.78
C SER A 108 -7.48 -2.32 -14.24
#